data_AF-A0A7Y4K0E2-F1
#
_entry.id   AF-A0A7Y4K0E2-F1
#
_cell.length_a   1.000
_cell.length_b   1.000
_cell.length_c   1.000
_cell.angle_alpha   90.00
_cell.angle_beta   90.00
_cell.angle_gamma   90.00
#
_symmetry.space_group_name_H-M   'P 1'
#
loop_
_entity.id
_entity.type
_entity.pdbx_description
1 polymer ?
#
loop_
_entity_poly.entity_id
_entity_poly.type
_entity_poly.pdbx_seq_one_letter_code
_entity_poly.pdbx_strand_id
1 'polypeptide(L)'
;MPRPVRDVTWWTWGALLVCGVLGCSVEPELARVVDAGVEPGPDALPCDVRAVVAERCASCHTTPAKAHAPLALLARSDFQRASAVDPRLTVGERSLARMNDARSPMPPASEPPLPEEARAVLTGWFEAGMPPGSCGRLPPGPAPTTCASGSVWTESSGDTGAAMAPGYACRSCHLQQAPSLAYFFMGTVFPTLHEKDGCDARLPEPSRVKVEILDAEGQVRLTLVPNAAGNFLSTTLQPSFPLPYRARLVGPDGTSRTMVTAQRNGDCNTCHTEQGTQDAPGRIALP
;
A
#
# COMPACT_ATOMS: atom_id res chain seq x y z
N MET A 1 -55.03 -51.07 17.40
CA MET A 1 -54.73 -51.69 18.70
C MET A 1 -53.22 -51.75 18.87
N PRO A 2 -52.69 -51.63 20.08
CA PRO A 2 -52.66 -50.48 21.01
C PRO A 2 -51.28 -49.74 20.91
N ARG A 3 -51.13 -48.42 21.09
CA ARG A 3 -51.22 -47.59 22.31
C ARG A 3 -50.26 -48.06 23.46
N PRO A 4 -49.77 -47.17 24.35
CA PRO A 4 -49.32 -45.77 24.16
C PRO A 4 -48.27 -45.25 25.20
N VAL A 5 -48.01 -43.92 25.19
CA VAL A 5 -47.98 -43.00 26.39
C VAL A 5 -46.76 -43.07 27.34
N ARG A 6 -46.24 -42.01 27.96
CA ARG A 6 -46.43 -40.53 27.96
C ARG A 6 -45.25 -39.89 28.70
N ASP A 7 -45.03 -38.61 28.36
CA ASP A 7 -44.79 -37.44 29.21
C ASP A 7 -44.91 -37.59 30.75
N VAL A 8 -44.15 -36.75 31.47
CA VAL A 8 -44.65 -35.55 32.19
C VAL A 8 -43.63 -35.16 33.28
N THR A 9 -43.17 -33.91 33.19
CA THR A 9 -42.43 -33.16 34.22
C THR A 9 -43.33 -32.80 35.42
N TRP A 10 -42.82 -32.01 36.36
CA TRP A 10 -43.54 -31.20 37.37
C TRP A 10 -43.29 -31.61 38.85
N TRP A 11 -42.64 -30.66 39.55
CA TRP A 11 -42.94 -30.19 40.92
C TRP A 11 -42.40 -31.02 42.10
N THR A 12 -42.00 -30.50 43.26
CA THR A 12 -41.65 -29.18 43.82
C THR A 12 -41.18 -29.47 45.26
N TRP A 13 -40.15 -28.76 45.76
CA TRP A 13 -39.89 -28.35 47.14
C TRP A 13 -39.75 -29.39 48.27
N GLY A 14 -38.65 -29.27 49.03
CA GLY A 14 -38.47 -29.89 50.35
C GLY A 14 -37.10 -29.57 50.95
N ALA A 15 -37.04 -28.50 51.74
CA ALA A 15 -35.85 -28.09 52.49
C ALA A 15 -35.61 -29.02 53.70
N LEU A 16 -34.34 -29.30 54.00
CA LEU A 16 -33.90 -29.72 55.33
C LEU A 16 -32.46 -29.26 55.59
N LEU A 17 -32.34 -28.23 56.43
CA LEU A 17 -31.15 -27.89 57.20
C LEU A 17 -30.84 -28.99 58.21
N VAL A 18 -29.57 -29.39 58.36
CA VAL A 18 -28.93 -29.59 59.69
C VAL A 18 -27.42 -29.29 59.60
N CYS A 19 -27.03 -28.33 60.46
CA CYS A 19 -25.76 -27.89 61.02
C CYS A 19 -24.45 -28.70 60.91
N GLY A 20 -23.37 -27.93 60.71
CA GLY A 20 -22.15 -27.96 61.55
C GLY A 20 -20.89 -28.53 60.89
N VAL A 21 -19.66 -28.04 61.03
CA VAL A 21 -19.00 -27.00 61.85
C VAL A 21 -17.56 -26.86 61.29
N LEU A 22 -16.98 -25.64 61.26
CA LEU A 22 -15.54 -25.25 61.17
C LEU A 22 -14.70 -25.83 60.00
N GLY A 23 -14.09 -25.07 59.08
CA GLY A 23 -13.36 -23.82 59.26
C GLY A 23 -11.90 -24.04 58.86
N CYS A 24 -11.57 -23.85 57.57
CA CYS A 24 -10.22 -23.51 57.07
C CYS A 24 -10.41 -22.79 55.72
N SER A 25 -10.31 -21.46 55.75
CA SER A 25 -10.35 -20.60 54.57
C SER A 25 -9.05 -20.76 53.77
N VAL A 26 -9.18 -21.10 52.49
CA VAL A 26 -8.20 -20.73 51.46
C VAL A 26 -8.99 -20.00 50.38
N GLU A 27 -8.80 -18.68 50.35
CA GLU A 27 -9.25 -17.85 49.23
C GLU A 27 -8.59 -18.38 47.95
N PRO A 28 -9.32 -18.48 46.83
CA PRO A 28 -8.66 -18.71 45.56
C PRO A 28 -7.84 -17.46 45.25
N GLU A 29 -6.53 -17.57 45.38
CA GLU A 29 -5.57 -16.62 44.85
C GLU A 29 -5.95 -16.41 43.38
N LEU A 30 -6.49 -15.22 43.08
CA LEU A 30 -6.61 -14.71 41.73
C LEU A 30 -5.19 -14.70 41.17
N ALA A 31 -4.81 -15.79 40.51
CA ALA A 31 -3.66 -15.83 39.64
C ALA A 31 -3.88 -14.74 38.61
N ARG A 32 -3.30 -13.56 38.88
CA ARG A 32 -2.97 -12.60 37.84
C ARG A 32 -2.16 -13.37 36.83
N VAL A 33 -2.79 -13.71 35.71
CA VAL A 33 -2.07 -13.94 34.47
C VAL A 33 -1.40 -12.61 34.19
N VAL A 34 -0.18 -12.45 34.70
CA VAL A 34 0.78 -11.54 34.11
C VAL A 34 0.98 -12.13 32.73
N ASP A 35 0.36 -11.51 31.72
CA ASP A 35 0.87 -11.63 30.37
C ASP A 35 2.35 -11.32 30.49
N ALA A 36 3.18 -12.36 30.41
CA ALA A 36 4.61 -12.19 30.27
C ALA A 36 4.72 -11.45 28.94
N GLY A 37 4.81 -10.12 29.04
CA GLY A 37 4.96 -9.24 27.89
C GLY A 37 6.06 -9.85 27.06
N VAL A 38 5.71 -10.27 25.85
CA VAL A 38 6.71 -10.65 24.86
C VAL A 38 7.58 -9.42 24.75
N GLU A 39 8.79 -9.48 25.32
CA GLU A 39 9.81 -8.46 25.15
C GLU A 39 9.84 -8.18 23.65
N PRO A 40 9.43 -6.97 23.22
CA PRO A 40 9.33 -6.69 21.82
C PRO A 40 10.73 -6.88 21.24
N GLY A 41 10.88 -7.92 20.42
CA GLY A 41 12.17 -8.31 19.87
C GLY A 41 12.86 -7.10 19.22
N PRO A 42 14.18 -7.13 19.01
CA PRO A 42 14.96 -5.95 18.60
C PRO A 42 14.45 -5.28 17.31
N ASP A 43 13.70 -6.01 16.49
CA ASP A 43 13.12 -5.55 15.22
C ASP A 43 11.73 -4.90 15.35
N ALA A 44 11.09 -4.96 16.51
CA ALA A 44 9.67 -4.63 16.65
C ALA A 44 9.43 -3.12 16.70
N LEU A 45 8.58 -2.65 15.79
CA LEU A 45 8.15 -1.26 15.66
C LEU A 45 6.91 -0.99 16.54
N PRO A 46 6.75 0.23 17.07
CA PRO A 46 5.46 0.73 17.54
C PRO A 46 4.39 0.64 16.45
N CYS A 47 3.13 0.43 16.84
CA CYS A 47 2.06 0.13 15.88
C CYS A 47 1.76 1.29 14.93
N ASP A 48 1.77 2.51 15.44
CA ASP A 48 1.65 3.76 14.70
C ASP A 48 2.83 3.97 13.74
N VAL A 49 4.06 3.79 14.21
CA VAL A 49 5.28 3.85 13.39
C VAL A 49 5.22 2.81 12.28
N ARG A 50 4.87 1.56 12.61
CA ARG A 50 4.75 0.47 11.62
C ARG A 50 3.71 0.79 10.55
N ALA A 51 2.59 1.38 10.93
CA ALA A 51 1.55 1.80 9.98
C ALA A 51 2.07 2.87 9.01
N VAL A 52 2.72 3.92 9.53
CA VAL A 52 3.31 4.97 8.69
C VAL A 52 4.39 4.40 7.77
N VAL A 53 5.30 3.57 8.28
CA VAL A 53 6.36 2.95 7.48
C VAL A 53 5.77 2.08 6.36
N ALA A 54 4.73 1.28 6.67
CA ALA A 54 4.07 0.43 5.67
C ALA A 54 3.46 1.26 4.52
N GLU A 55 2.81 2.36 4.87
CA GLU A 55 2.05 3.18 3.92
C GLU A 55 2.94 4.13 3.11
N ARG A 56 3.96 4.72 3.74
CA ARG A 56 4.71 5.86 3.19
C ARG A 56 6.16 5.58 2.84
N CYS A 57 6.73 4.46 3.31
CA CYS A 57 8.15 4.16 3.13
C CYS A 57 8.40 2.82 2.43
N ALA A 58 7.65 1.78 2.83
CA ALA A 58 7.94 0.39 2.47
C ALA A 58 7.70 0.07 0.98
N SER A 59 6.99 0.91 0.22
CA SER A 59 6.84 0.72 -1.23
C SER A 59 8.18 0.78 -1.98
N CYS A 60 9.09 1.64 -1.53
CA CYS A 60 10.44 1.77 -2.08
C CYS A 60 11.49 1.11 -1.17
N HIS A 61 11.38 1.33 0.15
CA HIS A 61 12.31 0.82 1.16
C HIS A 61 11.96 -0.60 1.62
N THR A 62 11.78 -1.53 0.67
CA THR A 62 11.53 -2.96 0.91
C THR A 62 12.74 -3.84 0.59
N THR A 63 12.57 -5.16 0.62
CA THR A 63 13.56 -6.17 0.25
C THR A 63 12.99 -7.08 -0.85
N PRO A 64 13.54 -7.09 -2.08
CA PRO A 64 14.59 -6.18 -2.57
C PRO A 64 14.07 -4.73 -2.67
N ALA A 65 14.97 -3.76 -2.49
CA ALA A 65 14.60 -2.34 -2.58
C ALA A 65 14.13 -1.98 -4.01
N LYS A 66 13.25 -0.99 -4.12
CA LYS A 66 12.65 -0.52 -5.38
C LYS A 66 12.82 0.98 -5.55
N ALA A 67 12.57 1.48 -6.76
CA ALA A 67 12.62 2.91 -7.10
C ALA A 67 13.93 3.59 -6.64
N HIS A 68 15.06 2.89 -6.76
CA HIS A 68 16.40 3.34 -6.37
C HIS A 68 16.58 3.65 -4.87
N ALA A 69 15.71 3.13 -3.99
CA ALA A 69 15.95 3.19 -2.55
C ALA A 69 17.23 2.40 -2.18
N PRO A 70 18.15 2.95 -1.37
CA PRO A 70 19.44 2.32 -1.11
C PRO A 70 19.41 1.28 0.03
N LEU A 71 18.30 1.19 0.77
CA LEU A 71 18.14 0.27 1.91
C LEU A 71 16.67 -0.06 2.19
N ALA A 72 16.46 -1.16 2.90
CA ALA A 72 15.20 -1.50 3.51
C ALA A 72 14.98 -0.72 4.82
N LEU A 73 13.72 -0.39 5.11
CA LEU A 73 13.27 0.27 6.34
C LEU A 73 12.04 -0.47 6.88
N LEU A 74 12.17 -1.77 7.15
CA LEU A 74 11.05 -2.68 7.47
C LEU A 74 11.01 -3.06 8.95
N ALA A 75 12.11 -2.90 9.67
CA ALA A 75 12.27 -3.25 11.08
C ALA A 75 12.91 -2.11 11.88
N ARG A 76 12.72 -2.11 13.20
CA ARG A 76 13.39 -1.17 14.11
C ARG A 76 14.91 -1.16 13.95
N SER A 77 15.51 -2.33 13.83
CA SER A 77 16.96 -2.51 13.62
C SER A 77 17.46 -1.88 12.30
N ASP A 78 16.60 -1.74 11.29
CA ASP A 78 16.94 -1.03 10.04
C ASP A 78 17.19 0.46 10.28
N PHE A 79 16.46 1.06 11.22
CA PHE A 79 16.64 2.47 11.58
C PHE A 79 17.80 2.66 12.58
N GLN A 80 18.08 1.67 13.44
CA GLN A 80 19.14 1.78 14.45
C GLN A 80 20.56 1.54 13.90
N ARG A 81 20.70 0.90 12.74
CA ARG A 81 22.03 0.68 12.14
C ARG A 81 22.73 2.00 11.81
N ALA A 82 24.06 1.98 11.83
CA ALA A 82 24.87 3.10 11.37
C ALA A 82 24.57 3.43 9.90
N SER A 83 24.49 4.72 9.57
CA SER A 83 24.22 5.14 8.21
C SER A 83 25.44 4.98 7.31
N ALA A 84 25.21 4.59 6.05
CA ALA A 84 26.29 4.45 5.07
C ALA A 84 26.87 5.80 4.59
N VAL A 85 26.16 6.92 4.83
CA VAL A 85 26.59 8.26 4.40
C VAL A 85 27.38 8.98 5.50
N ASP A 86 26.94 8.86 6.75
CA ASP A 86 27.65 9.33 7.93
C ASP A 86 27.53 8.26 9.02
N PRO A 87 28.60 7.50 9.31
CA PRO A 87 28.58 6.42 10.30
C PRO A 87 28.38 6.89 11.74
N ARG A 88 28.48 8.20 12.02
CA ARG A 88 28.21 8.78 13.36
C ARG A 88 26.72 8.91 13.65
N LEU A 89 25.89 8.81 12.61
CA LEU A 89 24.44 8.86 12.71
C LEU A 89 23.86 7.48 12.43
N THR A 90 22.77 7.17 13.11
CA THR A 90 21.88 6.07 12.76
C THR A 90 21.11 6.39 11.46
N VAL A 91 20.58 5.35 10.83
CA VAL A 91 19.65 5.50 9.70
C VAL A 91 18.40 6.28 10.11
N GLY A 92 17.91 6.13 11.33
CA GLY A 92 16.77 6.87 11.88
C GLY A 92 17.04 8.37 11.95
N GLU A 93 18.16 8.78 12.54
CA GLU A 93 18.57 10.20 12.60
C GLU A 93 18.76 10.80 11.20
N ARG A 94 19.32 10.03 10.27
CA ARG A 94 19.39 10.44 8.87
C ARG A 94 18.02 10.53 8.20
N SER A 95 17.08 9.65 8.53
CA SER A 95 15.73 9.66 7.99
C SER A 95 15.01 10.93 8.45
N LEU A 96 15.10 11.26 9.74
CA LEU A 96 14.58 12.52 10.30
C LEU A 96 15.18 13.75 9.60
N ALA A 97 16.50 13.78 9.42
CA ALA A 97 17.17 14.87 8.72
C ALA A 97 16.64 15.02 7.28
N ARG A 98 16.48 13.93 6.54
CA ARG A 98 15.94 13.96 5.16
C ARG A 98 14.47 14.31 5.12
N MET A 99 13.66 13.91 6.09
CA MET A 99 12.25 14.33 6.15
C MET A 99 12.13 15.85 6.22
N ASN A 100 13.10 16.54 6.84
CA ASN A 100 13.12 17.99 7.00
C ASN A 100 14.02 18.74 6.00
N ASP A 101 14.65 18.05 5.04
CA ASP A 101 15.55 18.67 4.06
C ASP A 101 14.79 19.06 2.78
N ALA A 102 14.74 20.35 2.46
CA ALA A 102 14.10 20.85 1.24
C ALA A 102 14.88 20.51 -0.05
N ARG A 103 16.18 20.23 0.03
CA ARG A 103 17.05 19.95 -1.13
C ARG A 103 17.15 18.45 -1.44
N SER A 104 17.10 17.61 -0.41
CA SER A 104 17.10 16.15 -0.58
C SER A 104 16.07 15.45 0.33
N PRO A 105 14.77 15.79 0.15
CA PRO A 105 13.71 15.32 1.02
C PRO A 105 13.52 13.80 0.95
N MET A 106 12.99 13.20 2.01
CA MET A 106 12.30 11.91 1.96
C MET A 106 10.85 12.06 2.47
N PRO A 107 9.83 11.61 1.71
CA PRO A 107 9.90 11.05 0.34
C PRO A 107 10.55 11.99 -0.68
N PRO A 108 11.06 11.47 -1.83
CA PRO A 108 11.70 12.32 -2.83
C PRO A 108 10.68 13.32 -3.39
N ALA A 109 11.11 14.46 -3.91
CA ALA A 109 10.21 15.47 -4.48
C ALA A 109 9.36 14.98 -5.67
N SER A 110 9.68 13.81 -6.22
CA SER A 110 8.88 13.10 -7.22
C SER A 110 7.65 12.40 -6.63
N GLU A 111 7.56 12.29 -5.30
CA GLU A 111 6.46 11.70 -4.55
C GLU A 111 5.75 12.78 -3.73
N PRO A 112 4.49 12.55 -3.34
CA PRO A 112 3.79 13.40 -2.38
C PRO A 112 4.60 13.57 -1.09
N PRO A 113 4.62 14.78 -0.51
CA PRO A 113 5.27 14.98 0.78
C PRO A 113 4.60 14.14 1.86
N LEU A 114 5.38 13.74 2.87
CA LEU A 114 4.82 13.06 4.03
C LEU A 114 3.79 13.95 4.72
N PRO A 115 2.55 13.48 4.95
CA PRO A 115 1.54 14.22 5.72
C PRO A 115 2.05 14.58 7.12
N GLU A 116 1.56 15.70 7.66
CA GLU A 116 2.08 16.25 8.91
C GLU A 116 1.85 15.30 10.10
N GLU A 117 0.72 14.59 10.13
CA GLU A 117 0.43 13.60 11.16
C GLU A 117 1.41 12.41 11.12
N ALA A 118 1.72 11.91 9.92
CA ALA A 118 2.67 10.82 9.74
C ALA A 118 4.10 11.27 10.06
N ARG A 119 4.44 12.53 9.72
CA ARG A 119 5.70 13.16 10.09
C ARG A 119 5.85 13.28 11.60
N ALA A 120 4.82 13.72 12.31
CA ALA A 120 4.85 13.87 13.77
C ALA A 120 5.08 12.53 14.48
N VAL A 121 4.43 11.45 14.04
CA VAL A 121 4.63 10.09 14.57
C VAL A 121 6.09 9.65 14.44
N LEU A 122 6.67 9.80 13.24
CA LEU A 122 8.06 9.39 13.00
C LEU A 122 9.07 10.27 13.74
N THR A 123 8.88 11.60 13.73
CA THR A 123 9.76 12.54 14.45
C THR A 123 9.81 12.21 15.93
N GLY A 124 8.65 12.07 16.59
CA GLY A 124 8.59 11.74 18.01
C GLY A 124 9.27 10.40 18.33
N TRP A 125 9.11 9.40 17.46
CA TRP A 125 9.77 8.11 17.64
C TRP A 125 11.29 8.18 17.45
N PHE A 126 11.79 8.91 16.45
CA PHE A 126 13.23 9.11 16.25
C PHE A 126 13.87 9.89 17.40
N GLU A 127 13.25 10.97 17.86
CA GLU A 127 13.73 11.78 18.98
C GLU A 127 13.73 11.03 20.32
N ALA A 128 12.80 10.09 20.50
CA ALA A 128 12.77 9.19 21.66
C ALA A 128 13.86 8.09 21.63
N GLY A 129 14.74 8.09 20.63
CA GLY A 129 15.79 7.07 20.47
C GLY A 129 15.28 5.74 19.91
N MET A 130 14.17 5.78 19.17
CA MET A 130 13.54 4.63 18.53
C MET A 130 13.27 3.49 19.53
N PRO A 131 12.45 3.69 20.57
CA PRO A 131 12.09 2.61 21.51
C PRO A 131 11.36 1.47 20.76
N PRO A 132 11.45 0.22 21.27
CA PRO A 132 10.71 -0.88 20.66
C PRO A 132 9.21 -0.71 20.88
N GLY A 133 8.42 -1.31 19.99
CA GLY A 133 6.99 -1.47 20.18
C GLY A 133 6.55 -2.90 19.97
N SER A 134 5.26 -3.18 20.12
CA SER A 134 4.71 -4.54 20.14
C SER A 134 4.23 -5.06 18.78
N CYS A 135 4.28 -4.24 17.72
CA CYS A 135 3.67 -4.58 16.43
C CYS A 135 4.59 -5.35 15.47
N GLY A 136 5.77 -5.78 15.94
CA GLY A 136 6.73 -6.53 15.14
C GLY A 136 7.31 -5.71 13.97
N ARG A 137 7.89 -6.42 13.00
CA ARG A 137 8.42 -5.83 11.75
C ARG A 137 7.43 -5.95 10.59
N LEU A 138 7.71 -5.27 9.50
CA LEU A 138 7.02 -5.48 8.23
C LEU A 138 7.56 -6.72 7.50
N PRO A 139 6.71 -7.46 6.77
CA PRO A 139 7.19 -8.56 5.94
C PRO A 139 8.11 -8.02 4.83
N PRO A 140 9.15 -8.78 4.43
CA PRO A 140 9.94 -8.45 3.26
C PRO A 140 9.10 -8.61 1.99
N GLY A 141 9.50 -7.91 0.93
CA GLY A 141 8.82 -7.92 -0.35
C GLY A 141 7.80 -6.79 -0.49
N PRO A 142 7.28 -6.58 -1.70
CA PRO A 142 6.21 -5.62 -1.92
C PRO A 142 4.93 -6.07 -1.19
N ALA A 143 4.03 -5.13 -0.92
CA ALA A 143 2.79 -5.48 -0.24
C ALA A 143 1.99 -6.50 -1.08
N PRO A 144 1.18 -7.37 -0.44
CA PRO A 144 0.32 -8.28 -1.16
C PRO A 144 -0.59 -7.53 -2.13
N THR A 145 -0.79 -8.10 -3.32
CA THR A 145 -1.74 -7.56 -4.29
C THR A 145 -3.17 -7.72 -3.82
N THR A 146 -3.93 -6.65 -3.94
CA THR A 146 -5.33 -6.56 -3.53
C THR A 146 -6.22 -6.20 -4.71
N CYS A 147 -7.50 -6.01 -4.44
CA CYS A 147 -8.44 -5.38 -5.36
C CYS A 147 -9.29 -4.46 -4.50
N ALA A 148 -8.89 -3.20 -4.35
CA ALA A 148 -9.46 -2.32 -3.33
C ALA A 148 -10.98 -2.12 -3.55
N SER A 149 -11.41 -2.15 -4.81
CA SER A 149 -12.80 -2.07 -5.21
C SER A 149 -13.63 -3.33 -4.96
N GLY A 150 -12.97 -4.48 -4.75
CA GLY A 150 -13.60 -5.80 -4.74
C GLY A 150 -14.22 -6.23 -6.09
N SER A 151 -14.03 -5.44 -7.15
CA SER A 151 -14.63 -5.62 -8.47
C SER A 151 -13.56 -5.97 -9.48
N VAL A 152 -13.75 -7.09 -10.19
CA VAL A 152 -12.77 -7.59 -11.17
C VAL A 152 -13.47 -7.69 -12.53
N TRP A 153 -12.87 -7.07 -13.53
CA TRP A 153 -13.22 -7.25 -14.93
C TRP A 153 -12.84 -8.67 -15.38
N THR A 154 -13.73 -9.30 -16.13
CA THR A 154 -13.45 -10.55 -16.85
C THR A 154 -13.96 -10.45 -18.27
N GLU A 155 -13.34 -11.21 -19.19
CA GLU A 155 -13.81 -11.34 -20.58
C GLU A 155 -15.30 -11.73 -20.67
N SER A 156 -15.80 -12.49 -19.69
CA SER A 156 -17.20 -12.93 -19.62
C SER A 156 -18.15 -11.92 -18.99
N SER A 157 -17.65 -10.96 -18.20
CA SER A 157 -18.44 -9.99 -17.43
C SER A 157 -18.36 -8.56 -17.96
N GLY A 158 -17.41 -8.25 -18.85
CA GLY A 158 -16.98 -6.87 -19.02
C GLY A 158 -16.68 -6.42 -20.44
N ASP A 159 -17.31 -5.28 -20.76
CA ASP A 159 -16.98 -4.22 -21.73
C ASP A 159 -15.83 -4.49 -22.72
N THR A 160 -16.14 -4.42 -24.02
CA THR A 160 -15.16 -4.44 -25.12
C THR A 160 -14.67 -3.05 -25.53
N GLY A 161 -15.01 -2.02 -24.75
CA GLY A 161 -14.61 -0.63 -24.95
C GLY A 161 -13.37 -0.23 -24.15
N ALA A 162 -13.20 1.09 -23.94
CA ALA A 162 -12.03 1.65 -23.25
C ALA A 162 -11.88 1.23 -21.78
N ALA A 163 -12.90 0.61 -21.18
CA ALA A 163 -12.87 0.11 -19.80
C ALA A 163 -12.35 -1.33 -19.69
N MET A 164 -12.04 -2.00 -20.81
CA MET A 164 -11.59 -3.40 -20.78
C MET A 164 -10.26 -3.59 -20.06
N ALA A 165 -10.08 -4.79 -19.51
CA ALA A 165 -8.81 -5.30 -19.00
C ALA A 165 -7.95 -4.28 -18.23
N PRO A 166 -8.45 -3.62 -17.17
CA PRO A 166 -7.64 -2.69 -16.39
C PRO A 166 -6.44 -3.41 -15.77
N GLY A 167 -5.30 -2.75 -15.68
CA GLY A 167 -4.08 -3.34 -15.12
C GLY A 167 -3.21 -4.10 -16.14
N TYR A 168 -3.79 -4.64 -17.21
CA TYR A 168 -3.02 -5.38 -18.22
C TYR A 168 -2.20 -4.45 -19.13
N ALA A 169 -1.15 -4.99 -19.76
CA ALA A 169 -0.36 -4.31 -20.78
C ALA A 169 -1.18 -4.14 -22.08
N CYS A 170 -1.88 -3.02 -22.20
CA CYS A 170 -2.88 -2.81 -23.24
C CYS A 170 -2.24 -2.84 -24.63
N ARG A 171 -1.21 -2.01 -24.84
CA ARG A 171 -0.67 -1.77 -26.19
C ARG A 171 0.00 -3.02 -26.76
N SER A 172 0.66 -3.81 -25.92
CA SER A 172 1.28 -5.08 -26.29
C SER A 172 0.27 -6.08 -26.85
N CYS A 173 -0.93 -6.13 -26.27
CA CYS A 173 -2.04 -6.94 -26.76
C CYS A 173 -2.65 -6.33 -28.03
N HIS A 174 -2.94 -5.02 -28.02
CA HIS A 174 -3.55 -4.33 -29.17
C HIS A 174 -2.68 -4.35 -30.43
N LEU A 175 -1.34 -4.30 -30.31
CA LEU A 175 -0.44 -4.44 -31.45
C LEU A 175 -0.61 -5.77 -32.20
N GLN A 176 -1.09 -6.82 -31.53
CA GLN A 176 -1.30 -8.14 -32.11
C GLN A 176 -2.74 -8.34 -32.58
N GLN A 177 -3.71 -7.92 -31.77
CA GLN A 177 -5.12 -8.27 -31.97
C GLN A 177 -5.97 -7.15 -32.58
N ALA A 178 -5.62 -5.88 -32.33
CA ALA A 178 -6.36 -4.73 -32.83
C ALA A 178 -5.41 -3.54 -33.09
N PRO A 179 -4.54 -3.60 -34.10
CA PRO A 179 -3.46 -2.62 -34.30
C PRO A 179 -3.96 -1.18 -34.51
N SER A 180 -5.17 -1.01 -35.02
CA SER A 180 -5.83 0.30 -35.18
C SER A 180 -6.19 0.97 -33.84
N LEU A 181 -6.21 0.21 -32.74
CA LEU A 181 -6.48 0.67 -31.38
C LEU A 181 -5.23 0.62 -30.49
N ALA A 182 -4.06 0.34 -31.06
CA ALA A 182 -2.78 0.31 -30.33
C ALA A 182 -2.24 1.73 -30.06
N TYR A 183 -3.05 2.56 -29.41
CA TYR A 183 -2.70 3.92 -29.04
C TYR A 183 -1.38 3.94 -28.27
N PHE A 184 -0.59 5.00 -28.46
CA PHE A 184 0.80 4.99 -28.01
C PHE A 184 0.90 4.97 -26.48
N PHE A 185 0.21 5.89 -25.80
CA PHE A 185 0.15 5.92 -24.34
C PHE A 185 -1.12 5.23 -23.87
N MET A 186 -0.98 4.14 -23.14
CA MET A 186 -2.10 3.40 -22.55
C MET A 186 -1.73 2.88 -21.17
N GLY A 187 -2.70 2.86 -20.27
CA GLY A 187 -2.52 2.22 -18.97
C GLY A 187 -3.70 2.42 -18.04
N THR A 188 -3.49 2.09 -16.76
CA THR A 188 -4.53 2.13 -15.73
C THR A 188 -4.04 2.80 -14.46
N VAL A 189 -4.81 3.77 -13.97
CA VAL A 189 -4.63 4.39 -12.65
C VAL A 189 -5.43 3.62 -11.61
N PHE A 190 -4.82 3.34 -10.46
CA PHE A 190 -5.44 2.63 -9.34
C PHE A 190 -5.48 3.47 -8.06
N PRO A 191 -6.38 3.17 -7.11
CA PRO A 191 -6.32 3.74 -5.76
C PRO A 191 -5.04 3.36 -4.99
N THR A 192 -4.50 2.15 -5.18
CA THR A 192 -3.35 1.65 -4.43
C THR A 192 -2.22 1.10 -5.31
N LEU A 193 -1.00 1.01 -4.76
CA LEU A 193 0.21 0.58 -5.48
C LEU A 193 0.22 -0.89 -5.89
N HIS A 194 -0.57 -1.74 -5.24
CA HIS A 194 -0.51 -3.19 -5.44
C HIS A 194 -1.91 -3.75 -5.68
N GLU A 195 -2.45 -3.50 -6.88
CA GLU A 195 -3.75 -4.03 -7.31
C GLU A 195 -3.59 -5.09 -8.39
N LYS A 196 -4.45 -6.11 -8.37
CA LYS A 196 -4.41 -7.22 -9.33
C LYS A 196 -4.77 -6.78 -10.74
N ASP A 197 -4.25 -7.49 -11.74
CA ASP A 197 -4.71 -7.35 -13.11
C ASP A 197 -6.21 -7.67 -13.19
N GLY A 198 -6.93 -6.90 -13.98
CA GLY A 198 -8.38 -6.95 -14.10
C GLY A 198 -9.13 -6.22 -13.00
N CYS A 199 -8.48 -5.69 -11.96
CA CYS A 199 -9.20 -4.91 -10.94
C CYS A 199 -9.81 -3.66 -11.55
N ASP A 200 -11.13 -3.52 -11.44
CA ASP A 200 -11.82 -2.29 -11.76
C ASP A 200 -11.45 -1.25 -10.70
N ALA A 201 -10.69 -0.22 -11.08
CA ALA A 201 -10.15 0.74 -10.12
C ALA A 201 -11.24 1.53 -9.37
N ARG A 202 -12.44 1.66 -9.95
CA ARG A 202 -13.56 2.47 -9.43
C ARG A 202 -13.12 3.81 -8.86
N LEU A 203 -12.30 4.52 -9.64
CA LEU A 203 -11.71 5.78 -9.18
C LEU A 203 -12.81 6.78 -8.81
N PRO A 204 -12.73 7.42 -7.63
CA PRO A 204 -13.62 8.52 -7.30
C PRO A 204 -13.25 9.73 -8.16
N GLU A 205 -14.26 10.37 -8.77
CA GLU A 205 -14.11 11.60 -9.56
C GLU A 205 -12.98 11.51 -10.63
N PRO A 206 -13.00 10.51 -11.52
CA PRO A 206 -11.89 10.24 -12.44
C PRO A 206 -11.60 11.42 -13.39
N SER A 207 -12.59 12.28 -13.63
CA SER A 207 -12.44 13.52 -14.41
C SER A 207 -11.50 14.56 -13.79
N ARG A 208 -11.19 14.45 -12.50
CA ARG A 208 -10.23 15.31 -11.79
C ARG A 208 -8.83 14.72 -11.73
N VAL A 209 -8.67 13.44 -12.08
CA VAL A 209 -7.37 12.78 -12.17
C VAL A 209 -6.74 13.11 -13.51
N LYS A 210 -5.44 13.43 -13.51
CA LYS A 210 -4.69 13.73 -14.74
C LYS A 210 -3.44 12.86 -14.83
N VAL A 211 -3.28 12.19 -15.96
CA VAL A 211 -2.02 11.57 -16.37
C VAL A 211 -1.38 12.50 -17.38
N GLU A 212 -0.45 13.32 -16.90
CA GLU A 212 0.29 14.27 -17.71
C GLU A 212 1.53 13.58 -18.28
N ILE A 213 1.73 13.70 -19.58
CA ILE A 213 2.90 13.19 -20.30
C ILE A 213 3.82 14.38 -20.58
N LEU A 214 5.02 14.33 -20.03
CA LEU A 214 6.04 15.37 -20.11
C LEU A 214 7.13 14.94 -21.11
N ASP A 215 7.63 15.88 -21.91
CA ASP A 215 8.81 15.65 -22.75
C ASP A 215 10.11 15.67 -21.94
N ALA A 216 11.25 15.56 -22.64
CA ALA A 216 12.58 15.53 -22.03
C ALA A 216 12.92 16.83 -21.28
N GLU A 217 12.33 17.95 -21.69
CA GLU A 217 12.48 19.27 -21.09
C GLU A 217 11.53 19.50 -19.90
N GLY A 218 10.62 18.56 -19.64
CA GLY A 218 9.63 18.65 -18.55
C GLY A 218 8.37 19.43 -18.91
N GLN A 219 8.16 19.74 -20.20
CA GLN A 219 6.94 20.40 -20.66
C GLN A 219 5.81 19.38 -20.80
N VAL A 220 4.63 19.68 -20.26
CA VAL A 220 3.44 18.85 -20.47
C VAL A 220 3.03 18.93 -21.95
N ARG A 221 3.01 17.79 -22.62
CA ARG A 221 2.65 17.64 -24.05
C ARG A 221 1.30 17.01 -24.28
N LEU A 222 0.84 16.23 -23.31
CA LEU A 222 -0.45 15.55 -23.35
C LEU A 222 -0.98 15.41 -21.92
N THR A 223 -2.28 15.59 -21.74
CA THR A 223 -2.99 15.33 -20.49
C THR A 223 -4.08 14.32 -20.77
N LEU A 224 -3.98 13.15 -20.17
CA LEU A 224 -4.96 12.07 -20.28
C LEU A 224 -5.80 12.02 -19.01
N VAL A 225 -7.06 11.64 -19.16
CA VAL A 225 -8.01 11.50 -18.06
C VAL A 225 -8.45 10.04 -18.02
N PRO A 226 -8.30 9.35 -16.87
CA PRO A 226 -8.76 7.98 -16.76
C PRO A 226 -10.29 7.92 -16.79
N ASN A 227 -10.84 6.78 -17.20
CA ASN A 227 -12.26 6.48 -17.06
C ASN A 227 -12.57 5.89 -15.67
N ALA A 228 -13.81 5.48 -15.43
CA ALA A 228 -14.24 4.91 -14.15
C ALA A 228 -13.47 3.63 -13.76
N ALA A 229 -13.04 2.84 -14.75
CA ALA A 229 -12.21 1.65 -14.54
C ALA A 229 -10.73 1.98 -14.30
N GLY A 230 -10.36 3.26 -14.33
CA GLY A 230 -8.98 3.73 -14.17
C GLY A 230 -8.19 3.79 -15.48
N ASN A 231 -8.73 3.27 -16.58
CA ASN A 231 -8.02 3.20 -17.85
C ASN A 231 -7.90 4.56 -18.51
N PHE A 232 -6.73 4.85 -19.05
CA PHE A 232 -6.47 6.01 -19.90
C PHE A 232 -5.80 5.57 -21.20
N LEU A 233 -6.08 6.31 -22.27
CA LEU A 233 -5.47 6.12 -23.58
C LEU A 233 -5.26 7.45 -24.28
N SER A 234 -4.15 7.57 -25.01
CA SER A 234 -4.00 8.61 -26.04
C SER A 234 -4.89 8.34 -27.24
N THR A 235 -5.02 9.30 -28.15
CA THR A 235 -5.82 9.18 -29.37
C THR A 235 -5.00 8.88 -30.63
N THR A 236 -3.68 8.76 -30.50
CA THR A 236 -2.75 8.55 -31.62
C THR A 236 -1.93 7.27 -31.42
N LEU A 237 -1.55 6.61 -32.52
CA LEU A 237 -0.72 5.39 -32.49
C LEU A 237 0.77 5.67 -32.27
N GLN A 238 1.18 6.93 -32.39
CA GLN A 238 2.54 7.43 -32.23
C GLN A 238 2.55 8.70 -31.37
N PRO A 239 3.65 9.00 -30.65
CA PRO A 239 3.76 10.23 -29.88
C PRO A 239 3.88 11.44 -30.82
N SER A 240 3.32 12.57 -30.43
CA SER A 240 3.39 13.84 -31.18
C SER A 240 4.66 14.65 -30.89
N PHE A 241 5.58 14.11 -30.10
CA PHE A 241 6.80 14.76 -29.65
C PHE A 241 7.95 13.72 -29.52
N PRO A 242 9.22 14.15 -29.57
CA PRO A 242 10.35 13.25 -29.42
C PRO A 242 10.40 12.57 -28.04
N LEU A 243 10.74 11.30 -28.03
CA LEU A 243 11.01 10.52 -26.82
C LEU A 243 12.46 10.72 -26.34
N PRO A 244 12.78 10.53 -25.05
CA PRO A 244 11.96 9.92 -24.00
C PRO A 244 10.95 10.87 -23.35
N TYR A 245 10.04 10.31 -22.54
CA TYR A 245 9.02 11.03 -21.79
C TYR A 245 9.08 10.69 -20.30
N ARG A 246 8.41 11.49 -19.46
CA ARG A 246 8.04 11.15 -18.08
C ARG A 246 6.55 11.30 -17.91
N ALA A 247 5.93 10.53 -17.02
CA ALA A 247 4.55 10.76 -16.62
C ALA A 247 4.49 11.45 -15.25
N ARG A 248 3.55 12.37 -15.09
CA ARG A 248 3.11 12.91 -13.81
C ARG A 248 1.64 12.57 -13.61
N LEU A 249 1.34 11.88 -12.52
CA LEU A 249 -0.02 11.64 -12.07
C LEU A 249 -0.41 12.75 -11.10
N VAL A 250 -1.53 13.40 -11.36
CA VAL A 250 -2.13 14.40 -10.48
C VAL A 250 -3.45 13.86 -9.96
N GLY A 251 -3.59 13.79 -8.64
CA GLY A 251 -4.80 13.35 -7.95
C GLY A 251 -5.90 14.42 -7.94
N PRO A 252 -7.12 14.07 -7.50
CA PRO A 252 -8.25 15.01 -7.48
C PRO A 252 -8.02 16.24 -6.60
N ASP A 253 -7.21 16.11 -5.55
CA ASP A 253 -6.83 17.15 -4.60
C ASP A 253 -5.64 18.00 -5.07
N GLY A 254 -5.06 17.70 -6.24
CA GLY A 254 -3.92 18.39 -6.81
C GLY A 254 -2.56 17.88 -6.32
N THR A 255 -2.52 16.90 -5.40
CA THR A 255 -1.28 16.20 -5.08
C THR A 255 -0.77 15.45 -6.31
N SER A 256 0.54 15.22 -6.40
CA SER A 256 1.11 14.60 -7.59
C SER A 256 2.29 13.69 -7.31
N ARG A 257 2.48 12.74 -8.21
CA ARG A 257 3.66 11.86 -8.30
C ARG A 257 4.21 11.93 -9.71
N THR A 258 5.52 11.99 -9.86
CA THR A 258 6.21 12.07 -11.15
C THR A 258 7.23 10.95 -11.30
N MET A 259 7.31 10.36 -12.48
CA MET A 259 8.33 9.36 -12.79
C MET A 259 9.74 9.97 -12.70
N VAL A 260 10.66 9.25 -12.04
CA VAL A 260 12.09 9.60 -11.92
C VAL A 260 12.93 9.06 -13.08
N THR A 261 12.48 8.00 -13.74
CA THR A 261 13.17 7.42 -14.91
C THR A 261 12.39 7.75 -16.17
N ALA A 262 13.07 8.34 -17.16
CA ALA A 262 12.45 8.65 -18.44
C ALA A 262 12.23 7.37 -19.26
N GLN A 263 11.10 7.28 -19.96
CA GLN A 263 10.67 6.09 -20.69
C GLN A 263 10.49 6.34 -22.19
N ARG A 264 10.50 5.25 -22.96
CA ARG A 264 10.22 5.25 -24.41
C ARG A 264 9.06 4.33 -24.79
N ASN A 265 8.65 3.44 -23.90
CA ASN A 265 7.49 2.58 -24.12
C ASN A 265 6.24 3.26 -23.56
N GLY A 266 5.22 3.47 -24.38
CA GLY A 266 3.95 4.05 -23.93
C GLY A 266 2.94 3.02 -23.40
N ASP A 267 3.27 1.73 -23.39
CA ASP A 267 2.50 0.70 -22.67
C ASP A 267 2.83 0.74 -21.17
N CYS A 268 2.20 1.64 -20.44
CA CYS A 268 2.61 2.00 -19.08
C CYS A 268 2.58 0.80 -18.12
N ASN A 269 1.61 -0.10 -18.31
CA ASN A 269 1.41 -1.27 -17.46
C ASN A 269 2.44 -2.40 -17.69
N THR A 270 3.33 -2.28 -18.68
CA THR A 270 4.49 -3.19 -18.82
C THR A 270 5.49 -3.02 -17.69
N CYS A 271 5.67 -1.81 -17.17
CA CYS A 271 6.50 -1.54 -15.99
C CYS A 271 5.64 -1.45 -14.72
N HIS A 272 4.47 -0.80 -14.81
CA HIS A 272 3.53 -0.62 -13.71
C HIS A 272 2.59 -1.83 -13.52
N THR A 273 3.18 -3.00 -13.30
CA THR A 273 2.46 -4.24 -13.01
C THR A 273 1.94 -4.27 -11.57
N GLU A 274 1.21 -5.32 -11.21
CA GLU A 274 0.76 -5.64 -9.85
C GLU A 274 1.81 -5.37 -8.77
N GLN A 275 3.03 -5.81 -9.03
CA GLN A 275 4.16 -5.67 -8.12
C GLN A 275 5.19 -4.65 -8.58
N GLY A 276 5.06 -4.12 -9.80
CA GLY A 276 6.06 -3.26 -10.41
C GLY A 276 7.29 -4.04 -10.88
N THR A 277 7.79 -3.66 -12.05
CA THR A 277 9.02 -4.19 -12.66
C THR A 277 9.86 -3.03 -13.19
N GLN A 278 11.13 -3.29 -13.56
CA GLN A 278 12.03 -2.25 -14.11
C GLN A 278 12.11 -1.01 -13.20
N ASP A 279 12.33 -1.25 -11.90
CA ASP A 279 12.38 -0.25 -10.82
C ASP A 279 11.06 0.47 -10.50
N ALA A 280 9.96 0.21 -11.22
CA ALA A 280 8.65 0.70 -10.81
C ALA A 280 8.24 0.07 -9.46
N PRO A 281 7.71 0.86 -8.51
CA PRO A 281 7.31 0.35 -7.20
C PRO A 281 6.05 -0.52 -7.26
N GLY A 282 5.21 -0.34 -8.28
CA GLY A 282 3.92 -1.00 -8.43
C GLY A 282 3.08 -0.35 -9.52
N ARG A 283 1.76 -0.36 -9.34
CA ARG A 283 0.77 0.30 -10.17
C ARG A 283 0.99 1.81 -10.28
N ILE A 284 0.34 2.40 -11.29
CA ILE A 284 0.14 3.84 -11.36
C ILE A 284 -0.93 4.20 -10.32
N ALA A 285 -0.52 4.33 -9.06
CA ALA A 285 -1.46 4.59 -7.96
C ALA A 285 -1.68 6.08 -7.73
N LEU A 286 -2.87 6.49 -7.30
CA LEU A 286 -3.12 7.87 -6.86
C LEU A 286 -2.05 8.34 -5.84
N PRO A 287 -1.65 9.62 -5.90
CA PRO A 287 -0.74 10.23 -4.93
C PRO A 287 -1.33 10.27 -3.51
#